data_AF-A0A4P7VJ43-F1
#
_entry.id   AF-A0A4P7VJ43-F1
#
_cell.length_a   1.000
_cell.length_b   1.000
_cell.length_c   1.000
_cell.angle_alpha   90.00
_cell.angle_beta   90.00
_cell.angle_gamma   90.00
#
_symmetry.space_group_name_H-M   'P 1'
#
loop_
_entity.id
_entity.type
_entity.pdbx_description
1 polymer ?
#
loop_
_entity_poly.entity_id
_entity_poly.type
_entity_poly.pdbx_seq_one_letter_code
_entity_poly.pdbx_strand_id
1 'polypeptide(L)'
;MKLDKNAIYPHPIWGWTEDFIGEEPKVNLEITINDLDQEIVIRLSMENSNEDIEKLIESGCAKYQIVVECSKTFFSCKAQSDSLPLELRFPASSVYNTFICAASIVAVKKINGFPFQNVSDDYEGIVDFEKGATVAFLEEKRVSLRAVKTP
;
A
#
# COMPACT_ATOMS: atom_id res chain seq x y z
N MET A 1 3.79 -6.88 -4.56
CA MET A 1 2.66 -7.36 -5.39
C MET A 1 2.64 -6.53 -6.67
N LYS A 2 2.61 -7.15 -7.85
CA LYS A 2 2.65 -6.43 -9.13
C LYS A 2 1.25 -6.43 -9.73
N LEU A 3 0.61 -5.25 -9.81
CA LEU A 3 -0.65 -5.08 -10.50
C LEU A 3 -0.40 -4.84 -12.00
N ASP A 4 -1.16 -5.51 -12.86
CA ASP A 4 -1.22 -5.27 -14.31
C ASP A 4 -2.33 -4.27 -14.65
N LYS A 5 -1.99 -3.23 -15.42
CA LYS A 5 -2.91 -2.14 -15.80
C LYS A 5 -3.91 -2.54 -16.87
N ASN A 6 -3.68 -3.66 -17.55
CA ASN A 6 -4.61 -4.19 -18.56
C ASN A 6 -5.49 -5.32 -18.00
N ALA A 7 -5.34 -5.67 -16.73
CA ALA A 7 -6.14 -6.70 -16.08
C ALA A 7 -7.37 -6.10 -15.40
N ILE A 8 -8.49 -6.79 -15.51
CA ILE A 8 -9.69 -6.55 -14.71
C ILE A 8 -9.58 -7.47 -13.49
N TYR A 9 -9.70 -6.89 -12.30
CA TYR A 9 -9.66 -7.62 -11.05
C TYR A 9 -11.08 -8.07 -10.66
N PRO A 10 -11.24 -9.12 -9.84
CA PRO A 10 -12.56 -9.54 -9.39
C PRO A 10 -13.21 -8.59 -8.37
N HIS A 11 -12.50 -7.55 -7.96
CA HIS A 11 -12.92 -6.50 -7.04
C HIS A 11 -12.28 -5.16 -7.47
N PRO A 12 -12.95 -4.02 -7.20
CA PRO A 12 -12.39 -2.71 -7.45
C PRO A 12 -11.21 -2.45 -6.52
N ILE A 13 -10.20 -1.74 -7.03
CA ILE A 13 -9.02 -1.35 -6.28
C ILE A 13 -8.88 0.18 -6.31
N TRP A 14 -9.00 0.83 -5.15
CA TRP A 14 -8.84 2.29 -5.09
C TRP A 14 -7.38 2.69 -5.36
N GLY A 15 -7.13 3.71 -6.19
CA GLY A 15 -5.76 3.99 -6.66
C GLY A 15 -5.32 3.16 -7.86
N TRP A 16 -6.22 2.37 -8.44
CA TRP A 16 -5.94 1.55 -9.61
C TRP A 16 -7.04 1.70 -10.65
N THR A 17 -6.64 1.89 -11.91
CA THR A 17 -7.56 2.03 -13.05
C THR A 17 -8.67 3.06 -12.78
N GLU A 18 -9.85 2.92 -13.38
CA GLU A 18 -11.03 3.78 -13.14
C GLU A 18 -12.07 3.02 -12.31
N ASP A 19 -11.61 2.17 -11.37
CA ASP A 19 -12.47 1.28 -10.58
C ASP A 19 -13.34 2.05 -9.57
N PHE A 20 -12.87 3.21 -9.13
CA PHE A 20 -13.54 4.11 -8.22
C PHE A 20 -13.82 5.45 -8.88
N ILE A 21 -15.01 5.98 -8.63
CA ILE A 21 -15.44 7.33 -9.02
C ILE A 21 -15.02 8.29 -7.90
N GLY A 22 -14.19 9.28 -8.23
CA GLY A 22 -13.81 10.34 -7.30
C GLY A 22 -12.31 10.63 -7.30
N GLU A 23 -11.79 11.06 -6.16
CA GLU A 23 -10.36 11.34 -6.02
C GLU A 23 -9.55 10.05 -5.83
N GLU A 24 -8.42 9.97 -6.53
CA GLU A 24 -7.40 8.96 -6.31
C GLU A 24 -6.65 9.19 -4.97
N PRO A 25 -6.01 8.17 -4.40
CA PRO A 25 -5.18 8.30 -3.21
C PRO A 25 -4.05 9.33 -3.40
N LYS A 26 -4.01 10.34 -2.53
CA LYS A 26 -2.92 11.30 -2.40
C LYS A 26 -2.03 10.86 -1.25
N VAL A 27 -0.90 10.26 -1.60
CA VAL A 27 -0.03 9.51 -0.69
C VAL A 27 1.29 10.24 -0.52
N ASN A 28 1.75 10.38 0.72
CA ASN A 28 3.12 10.78 1.02
C ASN A 28 3.89 9.59 1.60
N LEU A 29 4.74 9.00 0.75
CA LEU A 29 5.67 7.94 1.09
C LEU A 29 7.10 8.51 1.17
N GLU A 30 7.52 8.80 2.38
CA GLU A 30 8.84 9.34 2.71
C GLU A 30 9.81 8.21 3.01
N ILE A 31 11.02 8.33 2.47
CA ILE A 31 12.08 7.34 2.64
C ILE A 31 13.36 8.07 3.00
N THR A 32 13.91 7.77 4.17
CA THR A 32 15.14 8.38 4.70
C THR A 32 16.12 7.31 5.14
N ILE A 33 17.41 7.65 5.16
CA ILE A 33 18.43 6.85 5.84
C ILE A 33 18.79 7.57 7.13
N ASN A 34 18.59 6.92 8.26
CA ASN A 34 19.12 7.38 9.52
C ASN A 34 20.59 6.95 9.62
N ASP A 35 21.51 7.91 9.44
CA ASP A 35 22.95 7.67 9.45
C ASP A 35 23.49 7.16 10.79
N LEU A 36 22.87 7.54 11.91
CA LEU A 36 23.32 7.13 13.23
C LEU A 36 23.10 5.64 13.45
N ASP A 37 21.90 5.18 13.09
CA ASP A 37 21.47 3.79 13.31
C ASP A 37 21.72 2.90 12.08
N GLN A 38 22.16 3.49 10.96
CA GLN A 38 22.30 2.82 9.66
C GLN A 38 21.00 2.11 9.23
N GLU A 39 19.86 2.73 9.52
CA GLU A 39 18.53 2.20 9.20
C GLU A 39 17.88 2.98 8.07
N ILE A 40 17.18 2.27 7.20
CA ILE A 40 16.22 2.88 6.28
C ILE A 40 14.90 3.00 7.03
N VAL A 41 14.33 4.20 7.03
CA VAL A 41 13.03 4.51 7.61
C VAL A 41 12.08 4.88 6.49
N ILE A 42 10.95 4.18 6.42
CA ILE A 42 9.88 4.44 5.47
C ILE A 42 8.65 4.87 6.26
N ARG A 43 8.11 6.05 5.93
CA ARG A 43 6.91 6.60 6.56
C ARG A 43 5.83 6.81 5.50
N LEU A 44 4.69 6.17 5.72
CA LEU A 44 3.49 6.31 4.90
C LEU A 44 2.50 7.22 5.61
N SER A 45 1.97 8.20 4.89
CA SER A 45 0.85 9.05 5.28
C SER A 45 -0.02 9.37 4.06
N MET A 46 -1.24 9.86 4.31
CA MET A 46 -2.19 10.21 3.25
C MET A 46 -2.76 11.61 3.49
N GLU A 47 -3.07 12.30 2.39
CA GLU A 47 -3.68 13.64 2.40
C GLU A 47 -5.21 13.59 2.25
N ASN A 48 -5.73 12.49 1.70
CA ASN A 48 -7.14 12.22 1.55
C ASN A 48 -7.48 10.79 1.99
N SER A 49 -8.77 10.50 2.07
CA SER A 49 -9.29 9.19 2.43
C SER A 49 -10.54 8.86 1.62
N ASN A 50 -10.94 7.59 1.69
CA ASN A 50 -12.17 7.08 1.09
C ASN A 50 -13.00 6.46 2.23
N GLU A 51 -14.22 6.96 2.43
CA GLU A 51 -15.08 6.60 3.57
C GLU A 51 -15.34 5.10 3.67
N ASP A 52 -15.50 4.41 2.53
CA ASP A 52 -15.77 2.97 2.51
C ASP A 52 -14.53 2.16 2.89
N ILE A 53 -13.37 2.62 2.48
CA ILE A 53 -12.09 2.00 2.87
C ILE A 53 -11.78 2.28 4.34
N GLU A 54 -12.10 3.47 4.86
CA GLU A 54 -12.00 3.77 6.29
C GLU A 54 -12.87 2.82 7.12
N LYS A 55 -14.13 2.59 6.73
CA LYS A 55 -15.02 1.62 7.39
C LYS A 55 -14.41 0.21 7.42
N LEU A 56 -13.74 -0.21 6.34
CA LEU A 56 -13.06 -1.50 6.29
C LEU A 56 -11.86 -1.57 7.25
N ILE A 57 -11.13 -0.47 7.42
CA ILE A 57 -10.00 -0.39 8.35
C ILE A 57 -10.49 -0.36 9.80
N GLU A 58 -11.47 0.49 10.11
CA GLU A 58 -12.06 0.63 11.45
C GLU A 58 -12.73 -0.66 11.93
N SER A 59 -13.36 -1.41 11.03
CA SER A 59 -13.92 -2.73 11.35
C SER A 59 -12.86 -3.84 11.51
N GLY A 60 -11.58 -3.52 11.29
CA GLY A 60 -10.46 -4.46 11.38
C GLY A 60 -10.50 -5.53 10.28
N CYS A 61 -11.10 -5.21 9.13
CA CYS A 61 -11.18 -6.03 7.94
C CYS A 61 -10.04 -5.74 6.96
N ALA A 62 -9.54 -4.50 6.94
CA ALA A 62 -8.42 -4.05 6.13
C ALA A 62 -7.33 -3.36 6.97
N LYS A 63 -6.11 -3.27 6.43
CA LYS A 63 -4.99 -2.55 7.04
C LYS A 63 -4.14 -1.84 6.00
N TYR A 64 -3.56 -0.71 6.38
CA TYR A 64 -2.42 -0.12 5.67
C TYR A 64 -1.25 -1.09 5.71
N GLN A 65 -0.49 -1.15 4.61
CA GLN A 65 0.64 -2.04 4.45
C GLN A 65 1.76 -1.36 3.67
N ILE A 66 2.98 -1.47 4.19
CA ILE A 66 4.23 -1.21 3.46
C ILE A 66 4.91 -2.56 3.25
N VAL A 67 5.32 -2.86 2.02
CA VAL A 67 6.17 -4.01 1.69
C VAL A 67 7.43 -3.52 1.01
N VAL A 68 8.58 -4.02 1.48
CA VAL A 68 9.88 -3.79 0.87
C VAL A 68 10.41 -5.10 0.34
N GLU A 69 10.93 -5.06 -0.89
CA GLU A 69 11.57 -6.20 -1.54
C GLU A 69 12.86 -5.76 -2.24
N CYS A 70 13.96 -6.48 -1.99
CA CYS A 70 15.22 -6.31 -2.72
C CYS A 70 15.61 -7.63 -3.37
N SER A 71 15.42 -7.71 -4.69
CA SER A 71 15.73 -8.93 -5.45
C SER A 71 17.19 -9.35 -5.41
N LYS A 72 18.12 -8.40 -5.19
CA LYS A 72 19.56 -8.68 -5.16
C LYS A 72 20.03 -9.31 -3.86
N THR A 73 19.36 -9.04 -2.73
CA THR A 73 19.71 -9.60 -1.42
C THR A 73 18.69 -10.62 -0.92
N PHE A 74 17.62 -10.87 -1.69
CA PHE A 74 16.45 -11.66 -1.29
C PHE A 74 15.78 -11.13 -0.01
N PHE A 75 16.06 -9.89 0.36
CA PHE A 75 15.45 -9.27 1.52
C PHE A 75 14.00 -8.91 1.24
N SER A 76 13.13 -9.25 2.18
CA SER A 76 11.74 -8.82 2.20
C SER A 76 11.29 -8.54 3.62
N CYS A 77 10.60 -7.42 3.82
CA CYS A 77 9.97 -7.10 5.08
C CYS A 77 8.66 -6.34 4.84
N LYS A 78 7.80 -6.30 5.86
CA LYS A 78 6.54 -5.59 5.79
C LYS A 78 6.14 -5.01 7.15
N ALA A 79 5.39 -3.91 7.11
CA ALA A 79 4.69 -3.36 8.25
C ALA A 79 3.19 -3.25 7.92
N GLN A 80 2.33 -3.41 8.93
CA GLN A 80 0.90 -3.23 8.80
C GLN A 80 0.33 -2.47 9.98
N SER A 81 -0.66 -1.61 9.74
CA SER A 81 -1.34 -0.83 10.77
C SER A 81 -2.79 -0.55 10.37
N ASP A 82 -3.65 -0.33 11.36
CA ASP A 82 -5.00 0.22 11.21
C ASP A 82 -5.03 1.75 11.27
N SER A 83 -3.86 2.38 11.48
CA SER A 83 -3.70 3.81 11.66
C SER A 83 -2.48 4.33 10.89
N LEU A 84 -2.57 5.60 10.49
CA LEU A 84 -1.47 6.38 9.91
C LEU A 84 -0.96 7.43 10.90
N PRO A 85 0.32 7.84 10.82
CA PRO A 85 1.32 7.37 9.86
C PRO A 85 1.82 5.96 10.18
N LEU A 86 2.04 5.16 9.14
CA LEU A 86 2.63 3.82 9.25
C LEU A 86 4.13 3.91 8.99
N GLU A 87 4.93 3.32 9.86
CA GLU A 87 6.39 3.34 9.76
C GLU A 87 6.96 1.91 9.63
N LEU A 88 7.95 1.75 8.74
CA LEU A 88 8.74 0.53 8.59
C LEU A 88 10.21 0.89 8.66
N ARG A 89 10.96 0.17 9.51
CA ARG A 89 12.40 0.31 9.68
C ARG A 89 13.11 -0.99 9.37
N PHE A 90 14.28 -0.90 8.75
CA PHE A 90 15.17 -2.03 8.55
C PHE A 90 16.61 -1.58 8.34
N PRO A 91 17.61 -2.44 8.62
CA PRO A 91 19.02 -2.10 8.40
C PRO A 91 19.31 -1.78 6.93
N ALA A 92 20.03 -0.70 6.65
CA ALA A 92 20.43 -0.34 5.28
C ALA A 92 21.28 -1.45 4.62
N SER A 93 22.01 -2.23 5.41
CA SER A 93 22.79 -3.39 4.95
C SER A 93 21.95 -4.55 4.41
N SER A 94 20.63 -4.57 4.69
CA SER A 94 19.72 -5.62 4.22
C SER A 94 19.41 -5.53 2.73
N VAL A 95 19.66 -4.38 2.10
CA VAL A 95 19.36 -4.12 0.69
C VAL A 95 20.61 -3.73 -0.08
N TYR A 96 20.65 -4.00 -1.39
CA TYR A 96 21.79 -3.66 -2.23
C TYR A 96 21.39 -2.85 -3.46
N ASN A 97 21.95 -1.64 -3.56
CA ASN A 97 21.79 -0.67 -4.64
C ASN A 97 20.35 -0.14 -4.82
N THR A 98 19.40 -1.03 -5.10
CA THR A 98 17.99 -0.68 -5.32
C THR A 98 17.04 -1.66 -4.64
N PHE A 99 15.93 -1.16 -4.12
CA PHE A 99 14.82 -1.97 -3.63
C PHE A 99 13.49 -1.42 -4.14
N ILE A 100 12.44 -2.25 -4.09
CA ILE A 100 11.06 -1.84 -4.35
C ILE A 100 10.39 -1.60 -3.00
N CYS A 101 9.69 -0.48 -2.87
CA CYS A 101 8.80 -0.18 -1.77
C CYS A 101 7.39 -0.01 -2.32
N ALA A 102 6.45 -0.82 -1.86
CA ALA A 102 5.05 -0.75 -2.23
C ALA A 102 4.19 -0.46 -1.01
N ALA A 103 3.35 0.58 -1.10
CA ALA A 103 2.32 0.93 -0.15
C ALA A 103 0.95 0.52 -0.70
N SER A 104 0.11 -0.08 0.15
CA SER A 104 -1.22 -0.57 -0.22
C SER A 104 -2.12 -0.66 1.00
N ILE A 105 -3.43 -0.79 0.78
CA ILE A 105 -4.38 -1.25 1.78
C ILE A 105 -4.79 -2.66 1.40
N VAL A 106 -4.72 -3.59 2.35
CA VAL A 106 -4.99 -5.02 2.09
C VAL A 106 -6.06 -5.56 3.03
N ALA A 107 -6.89 -6.45 2.51
CA ALA A 107 -7.84 -7.21 3.31
C ALA A 107 -7.06 -8.19 4.22
N VAL A 108 -7.24 -8.08 5.54
CA VAL A 108 -6.59 -8.98 6.52
C VAL A 108 -7.48 -10.16 6.91
N LYS A 109 -8.74 -10.12 6.49
CA LYS A 109 -9.76 -11.17 6.60
C LYS A 109 -10.54 -11.21 5.28
N LYS A 110 -11.32 -12.27 5.07
CA LYS A 110 -12.29 -12.31 3.98
C LYS A 110 -13.39 -11.27 4.25
N ILE A 111 -13.67 -10.41 3.28
CA ILE A 111 -14.76 -9.43 3.31
C ILE A 111 -15.83 -9.99 2.39
N ASN A 112 -17.01 -10.23 2.94
CA ASN A 112 -18.16 -10.68 2.17
C ASN A 112 -19.17 -9.56 2.13
N GLY A 113 -19.59 -9.22 0.94
CA GLY A 113 -20.80 -8.49 0.75
C GLY A 113 -20.71 -6.98 1.02
N PHE A 114 -19.55 -6.35 0.83
CA PHE A 114 -19.38 -4.95 1.20
C PHE A 114 -20.00 -4.03 0.13
N PRO A 115 -20.90 -3.10 0.52
CA PRO A 115 -21.58 -2.22 -0.43
C PRO A 115 -20.72 -0.98 -0.69
N PHE A 116 -19.75 -1.10 -1.61
CA PHE A 116 -18.96 0.06 -2.01
C PHE A 116 -19.83 1.09 -2.73
N GLN A 117 -19.68 2.34 -2.33
CA GLN A 117 -20.24 3.50 -2.99
C GLN A 117 -19.20 4.08 -3.94
N ASN A 118 -19.68 4.69 -5.03
CA ASN A 118 -18.82 5.37 -6.00
C ASN A 118 -17.75 4.45 -6.61
N VAL A 119 -18.15 3.26 -7.02
CA VAL A 119 -17.37 2.37 -7.89
C VAL A 119 -17.91 2.43 -9.31
N SER A 120 -17.11 2.03 -10.30
CA SER A 120 -17.57 1.98 -11.68
C SER A 120 -18.72 0.99 -11.89
N ASP A 121 -19.43 1.13 -13.01
CA ASP A 121 -20.55 0.26 -13.38
C ASP A 121 -20.16 -1.24 -13.41
N ASP A 122 -18.88 -1.54 -13.68
CA ASP A 122 -18.35 -2.91 -13.70
C ASP A 122 -18.30 -3.55 -12.30
N TYR A 123 -18.30 -2.74 -11.24
CA TYR A 123 -18.23 -3.15 -9.85
C TYR A 123 -19.42 -2.67 -9.01
N GLU A 124 -20.47 -2.16 -9.65
CA GLU A 124 -21.65 -1.62 -8.98
C GLU A 124 -22.28 -2.68 -8.05
N GLY A 125 -22.48 -2.32 -6.78
CA GLY A 125 -23.18 -3.15 -5.80
C GLY A 125 -22.29 -3.77 -4.72
N ILE A 126 -22.40 -5.09 -4.58
CA ILE A 126 -21.87 -5.85 -3.46
C ILE A 126 -20.54 -6.50 -3.86
N VAL A 127 -19.47 -6.18 -3.13
CA VAL A 127 -18.11 -6.62 -3.46
C VAL A 127 -17.53 -7.55 -2.39
N ASP A 128 -16.87 -8.60 -2.85
CA ASP A 128 -16.14 -9.55 -2.02
C ASP A 128 -14.62 -9.37 -2.16
N PHE A 129 -13.90 -9.45 -1.04
CA PHE A 129 -12.43 -9.49 -1.02
C PHE A 129 -11.97 -10.76 -0.31
N GLU A 130 -11.12 -11.53 -0.97
CA GLU A 130 -10.40 -12.61 -0.32
C GLU A 130 -9.34 -12.07 0.65
N LYS A 131 -8.99 -12.86 1.67
CA LYS A 131 -7.90 -12.49 2.58
C LYS A 131 -6.60 -12.30 1.79
N GLY A 132 -5.96 -11.16 1.97
CA GLY A 132 -4.73 -10.77 1.27
C GLY A 132 -4.97 -10.03 -0.04
N ALA A 133 -6.22 -9.86 -0.48
CA ALA A 133 -6.56 -9.03 -1.62
C ALA A 133 -6.18 -7.56 -1.36
N THR A 134 -5.80 -6.85 -2.43
CA THR A 134 -5.54 -5.41 -2.36
C THR A 134 -6.86 -4.67 -2.47
N VAL A 135 -7.15 -3.86 -1.46
CA VAL A 135 -8.32 -2.97 -1.40
C VAL A 135 -7.96 -1.61 -2.01
N ALA A 136 -6.73 -1.14 -1.79
CA ALA A 136 -6.21 0.06 -2.42
C ALA A 136 -4.75 -0.09 -2.82
N PHE A 137 -4.41 0.37 -4.01
CA PHE A 137 -3.04 0.59 -4.45
C PHE A 137 -2.65 2.03 -4.15
N LEU A 138 -1.67 2.25 -3.27
CA LEU A 138 -1.31 3.60 -2.84
C LEU A 138 -0.13 4.13 -3.64
N GLU A 139 1.02 3.47 -3.57
CA GLU A 139 2.20 3.89 -4.31
C GLU A 139 3.21 2.74 -4.45
N GLU A 140 3.95 2.69 -5.56
CA GLU A 140 5.13 1.83 -5.70
C GLU A 140 6.32 2.68 -6.14
N LYS A 141 7.42 2.62 -5.37
CA LYS A 141 8.68 3.28 -5.71
C LYS A 141 9.79 2.26 -5.88
N ARG A 142 10.53 2.40 -6.98
CA ARG A 142 11.88 1.86 -7.09
C ARG A 142 12.85 2.83 -6.46
N VAL A 143 13.42 2.44 -5.33
CA VAL A 143 14.32 3.28 -4.54
C VAL A 143 15.75 2.90 -4.85
N SER A 144 16.57 3.90 -5.17
CA SER A 144 18.03 3.76 -5.26
C SER A 144 18.65 4.28 -3.99
N LEU A 145 19.49 3.49 -3.32
CA LEU A 145 20.18 3.90 -2.09
C LEU A 145 21.01 5.17 -2.28
N ARG A 146 21.52 5.41 -3.50
CA ARG A 146 22.29 6.63 -3.83
C ARG A 146 21.42 7.88 -3.92
N ALA A 147 20.11 7.73 -4.04
CA ALA A 147 19.15 8.82 -4.20
C ALA A 147 18.34 9.09 -2.92
N VAL A 148 18.47 8.23 -1.89
CA VAL A 148 17.79 8.46 -0.61
C VAL A 148 18.50 9.60 0.09
N LYS A 149 17.71 10.57 0.56
CA LYS A 149 18.24 11.71 1.29
C LYS A 149 18.73 11.25 2.66
N THR A 150 19.93 11.70 2.99
CA THR A 150 20.43 11.77 4.35
C THR A 150 19.80 13.00 5.02
N PRO A 151 19.29 12.90 6.26
CA PRO A 151 18.73 14.05 6.97
C PRO A 151 19.74 15.18 7.18
#